data_AF-A0A7R9GSU8-F1
#
_entry.id   AF-A0A7R9GSU8-F1
#
_cell.length_a   1.000
_cell.length_b   1.000
_cell.length_c   1.000
_cell.angle_alpha   90.00
_cell.angle_beta   90.00
_cell.angle_gamma   90.00
#
_symmetry.space_group_name_H-M   'P 1'
#
loop_
_entity.id
_entity.type
_entity.pdbx_description
1 polymer ?
#
loop_
_entity_poly.entity_id
_entity_poly.type
_entity_poly.pdbx_seq_one_letter_code
_entity_poly.pdbx_strand_id
1 'polypeptide(L)'
;MVGRIDRRTEVPEGTYEQLGLYVKKCLGCSERINPEELVMRALDSVFHLRCFVCVVCGARLQKGDQFVIKQGQLFCRPDYEKEVEMLQGYAQGEFSCDDLVPAARTQDGRRGPKRPRTILTTQQRRAFKASFEVSPKPCRKVREALGKETGLSVRIVQVRTC
;
A
#
# COMPACT_ATOMS: atom_id res chain seq x y z
N MET A 1 12.61 -2.92 -15.76
CA MET A 1 12.69 -4.29 -16.31
C MET A 1 11.83 -5.20 -15.44
N VAL A 2 10.88 -5.91 -16.04
CA VAL A 2 9.97 -6.83 -15.35
C VAL A 2 10.62 -8.21 -15.34
N GLY A 3 10.98 -8.73 -14.16
CA GLY A 3 11.54 -10.06 -14.04
C GLY A 3 10.43 -11.13 -14.12
N ARG A 4 10.64 -12.21 -14.89
CA ARG A 4 9.85 -13.43 -14.73
C ARG A 4 10.46 -14.25 -13.60
N ILE A 5 9.62 -14.75 -12.69
CA ILE A 5 10.06 -15.57 -11.55
C ILE A 5 10.24 -17.00 -12.03
N ASP A 6 11.44 -17.35 -12.47
CA ASP A 6 11.77 -18.72 -12.86
C ASP A 6 12.19 -19.59 -11.67
N ARG A 7 11.68 -20.83 -11.73
CA ARG A 7 11.78 -22.01 -10.85
C ARG A 7 12.52 -21.87 -9.49
N ARG A 8 11.78 -22.26 -8.44
CA ARG A 8 12.28 -22.81 -7.16
C ARG A 8 13.57 -23.58 -7.42
N THR A 9 14.70 -23.07 -6.95
CA THR A 9 15.95 -23.82 -6.96
C THR A 9 16.16 -24.33 -5.55
N GLU A 10 15.96 -25.63 -5.36
CA GLU A 10 16.61 -26.37 -4.26
C GLU A 10 18.11 -26.21 -4.49
N VAL A 11 18.88 -25.83 -3.46
CA VAL A 11 20.33 -25.85 -3.59
C VAL A 11 20.74 -27.32 -3.52
N PRO A 12 21.40 -27.88 -4.54
CA PRO A 12 21.77 -29.28 -4.52
C PRO A 12 22.75 -29.55 -3.37
N GLU A 13 22.45 -30.54 -2.53
CA GLU A 13 23.19 -30.93 -1.31
C GLU A 13 24.63 -31.46 -1.52
N GLY A 14 25.29 -31.15 -2.62
CA GLY A 14 26.61 -31.67 -2.90
C GLY A 14 27.49 -30.62 -3.55
N THR A 15 28.64 -30.33 -2.91
CA THR A 15 29.82 -29.54 -3.36
C THR A 15 30.15 -28.27 -2.55
N TYR A 16 29.78 -28.17 -1.27
CA TYR A 16 30.13 -27.05 -0.40
C TYR A 16 31.55 -27.06 0.20
N GLU A 17 32.49 -27.86 -0.32
CA GLU A 17 33.79 -28.02 0.35
C GLU A 17 35.00 -27.37 -0.33
N GLN A 18 34.91 -26.74 -1.51
CA GLN A 18 36.17 -26.37 -2.21
C GLN A 18 36.33 -24.98 -2.83
N LEU A 19 35.41 -24.02 -2.67
CA LEU A 19 35.72 -22.61 -2.96
C LEU A 19 34.93 -21.69 -2.02
N GLY A 20 35.54 -21.36 -0.87
CA GLY A 20 35.02 -20.30 -0.02
C GLY A 20 34.87 -19.00 -0.81
N LEU A 21 33.75 -18.29 -0.60
CA LEU A 21 33.62 -16.81 -0.57
C LEU A 21 32.30 -16.22 -1.12
N TYR A 22 31.27 -17.01 -1.44
CA TYR A 22 29.95 -16.43 -1.77
C TYR A 22 28.80 -17.08 -1.01
N VAL A 23 28.74 -16.83 0.29
CA VAL A 23 27.48 -16.98 1.04
C VAL A 23 26.48 -15.97 0.44
N LYS A 24 25.54 -16.45 -0.38
CA LYS A 24 24.46 -15.63 -0.95
C LYS A 24 23.62 -15.12 0.22
N LYS A 25 23.60 -13.80 0.41
CA LYS A 25 22.76 -13.14 1.42
C LYS A 25 21.45 -12.71 0.79
N CYS A 26 20.37 -12.77 1.56
CA CYS A 26 19.08 -12.27 1.14
C CYS A 26 19.12 -10.75 1.07
N LEU A 27 18.87 -10.15 -0.09
CA LEU A 27 18.90 -8.68 -0.22
C LEU A 27 17.80 -7.99 0.63
N GLY A 28 16.69 -8.69 0.89
CA GLY A 28 15.58 -8.15 1.69
C GLY A 28 15.80 -8.12 3.21
N CYS A 29 16.59 -9.04 3.79
CA CYS A 29 16.83 -9.10 5.24
C CYS A 29 18.31 -9.10 5.63
N SER A 30 19.23 -9.12 4.64
CA SER A 30 20.67 -9.19 4.80
C SER A 30 21.21 -10.44 5.52
N GLU A 31 20.35 -11.40 5.84
CA GLU A 31 20.74 -12.67 6.46
C GLU A 31 21.28 -13.68 5.45
N ARG A 32 22.06 -14.63 5.95
CA ARG A 32 22.59 -15.76 5.16
C ARG A 32 21.44 -16.68 4.81
N ILE A 33 21.40 -17.11 3.55
CA ILE A 33 20.41 -18.07 3.10
C ILE A 33 20.96 -19.47 3.32
N ASN A 34 20.19 -20.34 4.00
CA ASN A 34 20.55 -21.73 4.16
C ASN A 34 20.48 -22.48 2.82
N PRO A 35 21.41 -23.41 2.54
CA PRO A 35 21.38 -24.21 1.32
C PRO A 35 20.09 -25.05 1.19
N GLU A 36 19.56 -25.56 2.29
CA GLU A 36 18.30 -26.31 2.30
C GLU A 36 17.05 -25.42 2.11
N GLU A 37 17.18 -24.09 2.20
CA GLU A 37 16.06 -23.16 2.14
C GLU A 37 15.74 -22.71 0.70
N LEU A 38 14.47 -22.84 0.33
CA LEU A 38 13.98 -22.39 -0.97
C LEU A 38 14.05 -20.86 -1.11
N VAL A 39 14.67 -20.42 -2.20
CA VAL A 39 14.85 -19.01 -2.51
C VAL A 39 14.16 -18.56 -3.77
N MET A 40 13.88 -17.26 -3.81
CA MET A 40 13.49 -16.51 -4.99
C MET A 40 14.73 -15.85 -5.56
N ARG A 41 15.04 -16.14 -6.82
CA ARG A 41 16.09 -15.45 -7.58
C ARG A 41 15.44 -14.40 -8.47
N ALA A 42 15.94 -13.18 -8.37
CA ALA A 42 15.49 -12.08 -9.20
C ALA A 42 16.71 -11.31 -9.71
N LEU A 43 16.93 -11.38 -11.02
CA LEU A 43 18.14 -10.87 -11.67
C LEU A 43 19.38 -11.50 -11.01
N ASP A 44 20.30 -10.67 -10.49
CA ASP A 44 21.53 -11.11 -9.84
C ASP A 44 21.39 -11.28 -8.31
N SER A 45 20.21 -10.99 -7.77
CA SER A 45 19.94 -10.98 -6.33
C SER A 45 19.10 -12.18 -5.89
N VAL A 46 19.32 -12.60 -4.64
CA VAL A 46 18.60 -13.73 -4.03
C VAL A 46 17.81 -13.23 -2.82
N PHE A 47 16.61 -13.78 -2.64
CA PHE A 47 15.70 -13.42 -1.58
C PHE A 47 15.07 -14.67 -0.97
N HIS A 48 14.79 -14.66 0.33
CA HIS A 48 13.91 -15.67 0.91
C HIS A 48 12.50 -15.56 0.33
N LEU A 49 11.78 -16.68 0.28
CA LEU A 49 10.34 -16.71 -0.09
C LEU A 49 9.46 -15.80 0.78
N ARG A 50 9.91 -15.50 2.01
CA ARG A 50 9.23 -14.60 2.95
C ARG A 50 9.63 -13.14 2.74
N CYS A 51 10.86 -12.90 2.30
CA CYS A 51 11.42 -11.55 2.08
C CYS A 51 11.12 -11.00 0.68
N PHE A 52 10.59 -11.82 -0.23
CA PHE A 52 10.18 -11.39 -1.57
C PHE A 52 8.83 -10.65 -1.52
N VAL A 53 8.83 -9.49 -0.86
CA VAL A 53 7.66 -8.63 -0.62
C VAL A 53 7.88 -7.25 -1.21
N CYS A 54 6.81 -6.61 -1.64
CA CYS A 54 6.85 -5.22 -2.05
C CYS A 54 7.08 -4.29 -0.85
N VAL A 55 8.02 -3.34 -0.97
CA VAL A 55 8.33 -2.38 0.10
C VAL A 55 7.16 -1.41 0.40
N VAL A 56 6.27 -1.18 -0.56
CA VAL A 56 5.16 -0.22 -0.45
C VAL A 56 3.93 -0.88 0.20
N CYS A 57 3.46 -1.99 -0.34
CA CYS A 57 2.25 -2.66 0.15
C CYS A 57 2.51 -3.85 1.09
N GLY A 58 3.75 -4.34 1.19
CA GLY A 58 4.10 -5.54 1.95
C GLY A 58 3.60 -6.85 1.33
N ALA A 59 2.98 -6.81 0.14
CA ALA A 59 2.45 -7.99 -0.51
C ALA A 59 3.58 -8.91 -1.00
N ARG A 60 3.43 -10.23 -0.79
CA ARG A 60 4.36 -11.25 -1.28
C ARG A 60 4.16 -11.43 -2.78
N LEU A 61 5.23 -11.29 -3.55
CA LEU A 61 5.20 -11.43 -5.01
C LEU A 61 5.32 -12.92 -5.37
N GLN A 62 4.34 -13.46 -6.07
CA GLN A 62 4.27 -14.88 -6.43
C GLN A 62 4.62 -15.12 -7.90
N LYS A 63 4.91 -16.37 -8.26
CA LYS A 63 5.19 -16.77 -9.65
C LYS A 63 4.03 -16.35 -10.56
N GLY A 64 4.33 -15.51 -11.55
CA GLY A 64 3.33 -14.91 -12.45
C GLY A 64 3.11 -13.42 -12.21
N ASP A 65 3.45 -12.92 -11.02
CA ASP A 65 3.38 -11.50 -10.70
C ASP A 65 4.53 -10.73 -11.32
N GLN A 66 4.22 -9.53 -11.77
CA GLN A 66 5.20 -8.59 -12.32
C GLN A 66 5.76 -7.73 -11.19
N PHE A 67 7.09 -7.69 -11.10
CA PHE A 67 7.80 -6.90 -10.11
C PHE A 67 8.93 -6.11 -10.75
N VAL A 68 9.34 -5.05 -10.07
CA VAL A 68 10.46 -4.19 -10.45
C VAL A 68 11.41 -4.08 -9.28
N ILE A 69 12.70 -4.25 -9.55
CA ILE A 69 13.77 -3.97 -8.58
C ILE A 69 14.38 -2.61 -8.93
N LYS A 70 14.31 -1.67 -8.00
CA LYS A 70 14.93 -0.34 -8.12
C LYS A 70 15.79 -0.11 -6.88
N GLN A 71 17.08 0.15 -7.06
CA GLN A 71 18.04 0.35 -5.95
C GLN A 71 18.02 -0.77 -4.88
N GLY A 72 17.77 -2.02 -5.30
CA GLY A 72 17.68 -3.17 -4.38
C GLY A 72 16.36 -3.32 -3.64
N GLN A 73 15.38 -2.43 -3.86
CA GLN A 73 14.04 -2.53 -3.30
C GLN A 73 13.07 -3.18 -4.30
N LEU A 74 12.20 -4.05 -3.79
CA LEU A 74 11.16 -4.73 -4.57
C LEU A 74 9.89 -3.91 -4.60
N PHE A 75 9.41 -3.63 -5.81
CA PHE A 75 8.14 -2.96 -6.06
C PHE A 75 7.23 -3.90 -6.85
N CYS A 76 5.98 -4.01 -6.41
CA CYS A 76 4.96 -4.65 -7.24
C CYS A 76 4.62 -3.72 -8.41
N ARG A 77 4.23 -4.28 -9.55
CA ARG A 77 3.82 -3.49 -10.74
C ARG A 77 2.87 -2.33 -10.41
N PRO A 78 1.76 -2.49 -9.65
CA PRO A 78 0.83 -1.38 -9.42
C PRO A 78 1.39 -0.29 -8.51
N ASP A 79 2.29 -0.60 -7.57
CA ASP A 79 2.90 0.44 -6.72
C ASP A 79 4.07 1.12 -7.44
N TYR A 80 4.80 0.38 -8.28
CA TYR A 80 5.83 0.96 -9.16
C TYR A 80 5.22 1.93 -10.18
N GLU A 81 4.12 1.54 -10.84
CA GLU A 81 3.42 2.40 -11.80
C GLU A 81 2.89 3.68 -11.12
N LYS A 82 2.31 3.60 -9.92
CA LYS A 82 1.89 4.78 -9.15
C LYS A 82 3.04 5.69 -8.76
N GLU A 83 4.18 5.12 -8.36
CA GLU A 83 5.36 5.92 -8.00
C GLU A 83 5.88 6.67 -9.24
N VAL A 84 5.93 6.00 -10.40
CA VAL A 84 6.31 6.62 -11.67
C VAL A 84 5.32 7.70 -12.09
N GLU A 85 4.02 7.45 -11.97
CA GLU A 85 2.95 8.40 -12.29
C GLU A 85 3.01 9.65 -11.40
N MET A 86 3.26 9.47 -10.10
CA MET A 86 3.44 10.60 -9.17
C MET A 86 4.73 11.38 -9.40
N LEU A 87 5.80 10.76 -9.91
CA LEU A 87 7.02 11.47 -10.32
C LEU A 87 6.88 12.17 -11.68
N GLN A 88 6.16 11.57 -12.64
CA GLN A 88 5.95 12.15 -13.97
C GLN A 88 4.95 13.31 -13.95
N GLY A 89 4.04 13.36 -12.97
CA GLY A 89 3.10 14.46 -12.78
C GLY A 89 3.74 15.82 -12.43
N TYR A 90 5.05 15.89 -12.15
CA TYR A 90 5.76 17.15 -11.95
C TYR A 90 6.40 17.71 -13.24
N ALA A 91 6.36 16.96 -14.35
CA ALA A 91 7.01 17.34 -15.61
C ALA A 91 6.03 17.72 -16.74
N GLN A 92 4.73 17.48 -16.59
CA GLN A 92 3.72 17.86 -17.60
C GLN A 92 2.49 18.45 -16.92
N GLY A 93 2.61 19.73 -16.55
CA GLY A 93 1.44 20.56 -16.34
C GLY A 93 0.81 20.91 -17.68
N GLU A 94 -0.07 20.05 -18.20
CA GLU A 94 -1.07 20.45 -19.17
C GLU A 94 -2.42 19.80 -18.85
N PHE A 95 -3.42 20.65 -18.69
CA PHE A 95 -4.81 20.32 -18.43
C PHE A 95 -5.41 19.64 -19.67
N SER A 96 -6.09 18.51 -19.49
CA SER A 96 -7.29 18.22 -20.29
C SER A 96 -8.20 17.26 -19.55
N CYS A 97 -9.36 17.77 -19.18
CA CYS A 97 -10.56 16.98 -18.94
C CYS A 97 -11.11 16.54 -20.29
N ASP A 98 -11.12 15.24 -20.58
CA ASP A 98 -12.21 14.66 -21.39
C ASP A 98 -12.35 13.17 -21.13
N ASP A 99 -13.60 12.74 -21.28
CA ASP A 99 -14.25 11.49 -20.98
C ASP A 99 -13.67 10.27 -21.75
N LEU A 100 -14.29 9.10 -21.55
CA LEU A 100 -14.19 7.83 -22.32
C LEU A 100 -13.51 6.65 -21.60
N VAL A 101 -14.34 5.95 -20.81
CA VAL A 101 -14.18 4.54 -20.40
C VAL A 101 -14.68 3.64 -21.55
N PRO A 102 -14.11 2.44 -21.82
CA PRO A 102 -14.78 1.23 -21.34
C PRO A 102 -13.89 0.01 -20.98
N ALA A 103 -14.19 -0.53 -19.78
CA ALA A 103 -14.42 -1.94 -19.41
C ALA A 103 -13.34 -3.05 -19.59
N ALA A 104 -12.89 -3.62 -18.46
CA ALA A 104 -13.05 -5.04 -18.04
C ALA A 104 -12.19 -5.29 -16.77
N ARG A 105 -12.69 -5.34 -15.53
CA ARG A 105 -13.57 -6.33 -14.87
C ARG A 105 -12.96 -7.73 -14.67
N THR A 106 -11.98 -7.83 -13.76
CA THR A 106 -11.78 -9.00 -12.85
C THR A 106 -11.27 -8.48 -11.49
N GLN A 107 -12.15 -8.50 -10.46
CA GLN A 107 -12.04 -9.29 -9.20
C GLN A 107 -10.88 -8.81 -8.29
N ASP A 108 -11.06 -8.28 -7.07
CA ASP A 108 -12.12 -8.42 -6.06
C ASP A 108 -12.30 -7.17 -5.20
N GLY A 109 -13.53 -7.00 -4.72
CA GLY A 109 -14.10 -5.74 -4.28
C GLY A 109 -13.66 -5.18 -2.92
N ARG A 110 -14.14 -3.94 -2.72
CA ARG A 110 -14.27 -3.16 -1.46
C ARG A 110 -13.24 -2.06 -1.17
N ARG A 111 -12.40 -1.62 -2.09
CA ARG A 111 -11.71 -0.32 -1.90
C ARG A 111 -11.73 0.52 -3.17
N GLY A 112 -12.91 1.03 -3.50
CA GLY A 112 -12.99 2.26 -4.29
C GLY A 112 -12.23 3.40 -3.58
N PRO A 113 -11.96 4.53 -4.27
CA PRO A 113 -11.26 5.66 -3.69
C PRO A 113 -11.82 5.97 -2.30
N LYS A 114 -10.98 5.86 -1.25
CA LYS A 114 -11.40 6.18 0.12
C LYS A 114 -11.90 7.62 0.08
N ARG A 115 -13.16 7.84 0.44
CA ARG A 115 -13.73 9.19 0.50
C ARG A 115 -12.79 10.08 1.33
N PRO A 116 -12.45 11.28 0.85
CA PRO A 116 -11.57 12.19 1.57
C PRO A 116 -12.13 12.40 2.99
N ARG A 117 -11.24 12.38 3.98
CA ARG A 117 -11.63 12.61 5.37
C ARG A 117 -12.12 14.05 5.50
N THR A 118 -13.28 14.24 6.10
CA THR A 118 -13.75 15.58 6.47
C THR A 118 -12.84 16.16 7.54
N ILE A 119 -12.12 17.24 7.23
CA ILE A 119 -11.29 17.99 8.18
C ILE A 119 -12.15 19.07 8.79
N LEU A 120 -12.42 18.97 10.10
CA LEU A 120 -13.17 20.01 10.81
C LEU A 120 -12.28 21.25 11.04
N THR A 121 -12.87 22.43 11.11
CA THR A 121 -12.19 23.65 11.54
C THR A 121 -12.10 23.74 13.07
N THR A 122 -11.31 24.67 13.58
CA THR A 122 -11.21 24.91 15.04
C THR A 122 -12.53 25.40 15.62
N GLN A 123 -13.27 26.23 14.90
CA GLN A 123 -14.60 26.71 15.31
C GLN A 123 -15.61 25.55 15.37
N GLN A 124 -15.65 24.68 14.34
CA GLN A 124 -16.53 23.51 14.32
C GLN A 124 -16.22 22.54 15.48
N ARG A 125 -14.93 22.28 15.76
CA ARG A 125 -14.52 21.45 16.91
C ARG A 125 -14.99 22.02 18.25
N ARG A 126 -14.90 23.35 18.45
CA ARG A 126 -15.39 24.02 19.67
C ARG A 126 -16.91 23.89 19.82
N ALA A 127 -17.66 24.09 18.74
CA ALA A 127 -19.13 23.95 18.76
C ALA A 127 -19.57 22.53 19.13
N PHE A 128 -18.93 21.50 18.53
CA PHE A 128 -19.18 20.11 18.92
C PHE A 128 -18.84 19.85 20.38
N LYS A 129 -17.66 20.28 20.84
CA LYS A 129 -17.23 20.08 22.23
C LYS A 129 -18.23 20.67 23.22
N ALA A 130 -18.66 21.93 23.02
CA ALA A 130 -19.61 22.61 23.88
C ALA A 130 -20.95 21.87 24.00
N SER A 131 -21.45 21.30 22.90
CA SER A 131 -22.73 20.58 22.92
C SER A 131 -22.64 19.18 23.51
N PHE A 132 -21.54 18.47 23.28
CA PHE A 132 -21.32 17.13 23.83
C PHE A 132 -20.95 17.14 25.33
N GLU A 133 -20.43 18.26 25.84
CA GLU A 133 -20.20 18.48 27.27
C GLU A 133 -21.52 18.59 28.05
N VAL A 134 -22.55 19.23 27.48
CA VAL A 134 -23.88 19.34 28.08
C VAL A 134 -24.63 18.01 28.03
N SER A 135 -24.54 17.31 26.90
CA SER A 135 -25.16 15.99 26.75
C SER A 135 -24.27 15.07 25.92
N PRO A 136 -23.81 13.94 26.47
CA PRO A 136 -23.01 12.97 25.70
C PRO A 136 -23.85 12.28 24.61
N LYS A 137 -25.18 12.35 24.67
CA LYS A 137 -26.12 11.81 23.68
C LYS A 137 -27.13 12.90 23.26
N PRO A 138 -26.69 13.91 22.50
CA PRO A 138 -27.57 15.01 22.11
C PRO A 138 -28.77 14.48 21.31
N CYS A 139 -29.96 14.97 21.66
CA CYS A 139 -31.20 14.56 21.00
C CYS A 139 -31.18 14.97 19.51
N ARG A 140 -32.11 14.41 18.72
CA ARG A 140 -32.15 14.63 17.26
C ARG A 140 -32.16 16.13 16.90
N LYS A 141 -32.98 16.93 17.60
CA LYS A 141 -33.11 18.37 17.36
C LYS A 141 -31.78 19.12 17.58
N VAL A 142 -31.03 18.77 18.62
CA VAL A 142 -29.71 19.37 18.90
C VAL A 142 -28.69 19.00 17.84
N ARG A 143 -28.68 17.73 17.39
CA ARG A 143 -27.76 17.29 16.32
C ARG A 143 -28.06 17.95 14.98
N GLU A 144 -29.33 18.15 14.65
CA GLU A 144 -29.74 18.87 13.44
C GLU A 144 -29.36 20.35 13.49
N ALA A 145 -29.52 21.01 14.64
CA ALA A 145 -29.09 22.39 14.85
C ALA A 145 -27.57 22.55 14.68
N LEU A 146 -26.79 21.65 15.29
CA LEU A 146 -25.32 21.64 15.14
C LEU A 146 -24.87 21.43 13.70
N GLY A 147 -25.53 20.54 12.95
CA GLY A 147 -25.23 20.34 11.53
C GLY A 147 -25.44 21.63 10.73
N LYS A 148 -26.55 22.34 10.99
CA LYS A 148 -26.85 23.64 10.34
C LYS A 148 -25.83 24.71 10.70
N GLU A 149 -25.50 24.87 11.98
CA GLU A 149 -24.55 25.89 12.45
C GLU A 149 -23.12 25.63 11.96
N THR A 150 -22.71 24.37 11.91
CA THR A 150 -21.36 24.00 11.45
C THR A 150 -21.22 23.87 9.94
N GLY A 151 -22.33 23.92 9.19
CA GLY A 151 -22.36 23.67 7.74
C GLY A 151 -22.03 22.22 7.37
N LEU A 152 -22.18 21.27 8.31
CA LEU A 152 -21.84 19.87 8.14
C LEU A 152 -23.10 19.00 8.13
N SER A 153 -23.04 17.88 7.41
CA SER A 153 -24.16 16.92 7.42
C SER A 153 -24.34 16.33 8.83
N VAL A 154 -25.59 16.02 9.20
CA VAL A 154 -25.93 15.38 10.48
C VAL A 154 -25.19 14.04 10.69
N ARG A 155 -24.73 13.39 9.61
CA ARG A 155 -23.90 12.18 9.66
C ARG A 155 -22.51 12.42 10.28
N ILE A 156 -21.99 13.64 10.22
CA ILE A 156 -20.73 14.02 10.86
C ILE A 156 -20.93 14.29 12.37
N VAL A 157 -22.15 14.66 12.77
CA VAL A 157 -22.58 14.81 14.18
C VAL A 157 -22.90 13.43 14.79
N GLN A 158 -21.93 12.52 14.69
CA GLN A 158 -22.06 11.15 15.15
C GLN A 158 -21.45 10.98 16.54
N VAL A 159 -22.24 10.36 17.43
CA VAL A 159 -21.80 9.97 18.76
C VAL A 159 -20.91 8.73 18.61
N ARG A 160 -19.59 8.90 18.61
CA ARG A 160 -18.68 7.79 18.90
C ARG A 160 -18.70 7.61 20.40
N THR A 161 -19.68 6.86 20.89
CA THR A 161 -19.54 6.28 22.22
C THR A 161 -18.32 5.36 22.15
N CYS A 162 -17.35 5.64 23.02
CA CYS A 162 -16.35 4.65 23.40
C CYS A 162 -17.05 3.46 24.06
#